data_AF-A0A6M0BZL7-F1
#
_entry.id   AF-A0A6M0BZL7-F1
#
_cell.length_a   1.000
_cell.length_b   1.000
_cell.length_c   1.000
_cell.angle_alpha   90.00
_cell.angle_beta   90.00
_cell.angle_gamma   90.00
#
_symmetry.space_group_name_H-M   'P 1'
#
loop_
_entity.id
_entity.type
_entity.pdbx_description
1 polymer ?
#
loop_
_entity_poly.entity_id
_entity_poly.type
_entity_poly.pdbx_seq_one_letter_code
_entity_poly.pdbx_strand_id
1 'polypeptide(L)'
;MIEYVISFLKNKLNNYIRVKTGSQGFEVVFIQERNQKEISFQDNAITTLLVNLEEDYTFRSGAAYERMPHGGVNAPNNPNLYLNLYVLFAANFTDYSQSLKFLSLIIKYFQSHRLFDHN
;
A
#
# COMPACT_ATOMS: atom_id res chain seq x y z
N MET A 1 10.00 -7.31 0.08
CA MET A 1 8.57 -7.70 0.09
C MET A 1 7.66 -6.49 0.31
N ILE A 2 7.65 -5.87 1.50
CA ILE A 2 6.79 -4.69 1.77
C ILE A 2 7.17 -3.50 0.88
N GLU A 3 8.46 -3.23 0.71
CA GLU A 3 8.97 -2.20 -0.20
C GLU A 3 8.37 -2.36 -1.61
N TYR A 4 8.43 -3.57 -2.17
CA TYR A 4 7.80 -3.89 -3.45
C TYR A 4 6.29 -3.61 -3.49
N VAL A 5 5.53 -3.99 -2.46
CA VAL A 5 4.07 -3.76 -2.39
C VAL A 5 3.75 -2.26 -2.40
N ILE A 6 4.46 -1.48 -1.59
CA ILE A 6 4.22 -0.05 -1.46
C ILE A 6 4.67 0.70 -2.73
N SER A 7 5.81 0.31 -3.32
CA SER A 7 6.27 0.77 -4.64
C SER A 7 5.29 0.43 -5.75
N PHE A 8 4.73 -0.78 -5.75
CA PHE A 8 3.72 -1.21 -6.70
C PHE A 8 2.44 -0.38 -6.61
N LEU A 9 1.90 -0.18 -5.40
CA LEU A 9 0.71 0.65 -5.16
C LEU A 9 0.91 2.08 -5.64
N LYS A 10 2.05 2.69 -5.29
CA LYS A 10 2.45 4.02 -5.77
C LYS A 10 2.41 4.09 -7.30
N ASN A 11 3.04 3.13 -7.98
CA ASN A 11 3.14 3.12 -9.44
C ASN A 11 1.78 2.95 -10.11
N LYS A 12 0.93 2.07 -9.57
CA LYS A 12 -0.42 1.85 -10.08
C LYS A 12 -1.29 3.10 -9.93
N LEU A 13 -1.25 3.78 -8.78
CA LEU A 13 -1.95 5.05 -8.57
C LEU A 13 -1.44 6.15 -9.50
N ASN A 14 -0.12 6.27 -9.67
CA ASN A 14 0.47 7.23 -10.62
C ASN A 14 -0.05 7.02 -12.05
N ASN A 15 -0.08 5.77 -12.52
CA ASN A 15 -0.62 5.46 -13.84
C ASN A 15 -2.10 5.83 -13.95
N TYR A 16 -2.90 5.49 -12.93
CA TYR A 16 -4.32 5.84 -12.90
C TYR A 16 -4.57 7.35 -12.93
N ILE A 17 -3.83 8.13 -12.12
CA ILE A 17 -3.93 9.58 -12.06
C ILE A 17 -3.55 10.22 -13.39
N ARG A 18 -2.45 9.75 -14.02
CA ARG A 18 -2.01 10.23 -15.34
C ARG A 18 -3.10 10.02 -16.39
N VAL A 19 -3.74 8.85 -16.40
CA VAL A 19 -4.86 8.55 -17.31
C VAL A 19 -6.08 9.45 -17.04
N LYS A 20 -6.42 9.73 -15.77
CA LYS A 20 -7.60 10.53 -15.42
C LYS A 20 -7.43 12.03 -15.58
N THR A 21 -6.21 12.53 -15.42
CA THR A 21 -5.91 13.98 -15.45
C THR A 21 -5.28 14.45 -16.75
N GLY A 22 -4.68 13.54 -17.54
CA GLY A 22 -3.91 13.88 -18.73
C GLY A 22 -2.61 14.64 -18.44
N SER A 23 -2.23 14.79 -17.17
CA SER A 23 -1.05 15.54 -16.73
C SER A 23 -0.04 14.62 -16.05
N GLN A 24 1.24 14.83 -16.34
CA GLN A 24 2.35 14.21 -15.61
C GLN A 24 2.77 15.01 -14.37
N GLY A 25 2.21 16.21 -14.17
CA GLY A 25 2.59 17.09 -13.05
C GLY A 25 1.99 16.69 -11.69
N PHE A 26 1.13 15.67 -11.65
CA PHE A 26 0.51 15.17 -10.42
C PHE A 26 1.03 13.79 -10.12
N GLU A 27 1.81 13.68 -9.04
CA GLU A 27 2.47 12.42 -8.69
C GLU A 27 2.19 12.01 -7.26
N VAL A 28 2.07 10.69 -7.08
CA VAL A 28 2.15 9.99 -5.82
C VAL A 28 3.62 9.73 -5.52
N VAL A 29 4.11 10.31 -4.43
CA VAL A 29 5.50 10.26 -3.98
C VAL A 29 5.58 9.67 -2.58
N PHE A 30 6.73 9.12 -2.21
CA PHE A 30 6.96 8.73 -0.82
C PHE A 30 7.24 9.94 0.06
N ILE A 31 6.94 9.80 1.34
CA ILE A 31 7.27 10.80 2.34
C ILE A 31 8.78 11.08 2.35
N GLN A 32 9.14 12.36 2.47
CA GLN A 32 10.52 12.80 2.46
C GLN A 32 10.84 13.50 3.78
N GLU A 33 12.07 13.30 4.25
CA GLU A 33 12.62 14.04 5.36
C GLU A 33 13.17 15.38 4.87
N ARG A 34 12.77 16.46 5.53
CA ARG A 34 13.34 17.79 5.33
C ARG A 34 14.31 18.09 6.47
N ASN A 35 15.56 18.38 6.11
CA ASN A 35 16.59 18.90 7.02
C ASN A 35 16.80 18.06 8.31
N GLN A 36 16.68 16.73 8.23
CA GLN A 36 16.97 15.77 9.32
C GLN A 36 16.13 15.92 10.60
N LYS A 37 15.06 16.74 10.58
CA LYS A 37 14.25 17.03 11.78
C LYS A 37 12.76 17.16 11.52
N GLU A 38 12.34 17.36 10.28
CA GLU A 38 10.93 17.58 9.97
C GLU A 38 10.46 16.65 8.85
N ILE A 39 9.38 15.93 9.13
CA ILE A 39 8.66 15.17 8.12
C ILE A 39 7.81 16.16 7.34
N SER A 40 8.03 16.26 6.03
CA SER A 40 7.28 17.19 5.18
C SER A 40 6.53 16.47 4.08
N PHE A 41 5.31 16.92 3.82
CA PHE A 41 4.53 16.51 2.65
C PHE A 41 4.95 17.37 1.46
N GLN A 42 5.27 16.73 0.33
CA GLN A 42 5.73 17.44 -0.86
C GLN A 42 4.61 18.34 -1.41
N ASP A 43 4.95 19.59 -1.73
CA ASP A 43 4.03 20.54 -2.34
C ASP A 43 3.65 20.12 -3.76
N ASN A 44 2.41 20.38 -4.14
CA ASN A 44 1.82 20.04 -5.43
C ASN A 44 1.91 18.52 -5.75
N ALA A 45 1.80 17.67 -4.72
CA ALA A 45 1.91 16.23 -4.85
C ALA A 45 0.99 15.49 -3.86
N ILE A 46 0.83 14.19 -4.12
CA ILE A 46 0.21 13.26 -3.17
C ILE A 46 1.33 12.51 -2.49
N THR A 47 1.51 12.67 -1.20
CA THR A 47 2.51 11.93 -0.44
C THR A 47 1.89 10.67 0.14
N THR A 48 2.60 9.54 0.07
CA THR A 48 2.20 8.27 0.66
C THR A 48 3.25 7.69 1.60
N LEU A 49 2.78 7.01 2.65
CA LEU A 49 3.60 6.28 3.61
C LEU A 49 2.83 5.13 4.24
N LEU A 50 3.57 4.11 4.67
CA LEU A 50 3.07 3.07 5.56
C LEU A 50 3.09 3.60 6.99
N VAL A 51 1.91 3.71 7.61
CA VAL A 51 1.73 4.22 8.98
C VAL A 51 1.85 3.09 10.00
N ASN A 52 1.29 1.93 9.68
CA ASN A 52 1.30 0.78 10.56
C ASN A 52 1.22 -0.53 9.75
N LEU A 53 1.62 -1.64 10.39
CA LEU A 53 1.44 -2.99 9.88
C LEU A 53 1.03 -3.93 11.02
N GLU A 54 0.05 -4.80 10.76
CA GLU A 54 -0.46 -5.74 11.76
C GLU A 54 -0.52 -7.14 11.15
N GLU A 55 -0.17 -8.17 11.91
CA GLU A 55 -0.39 -9.56 11.49
C GLU A 55 -1.86 -9.93 11.69
N ASP A 56 -2.46 -10.49 10.63
CA ASP A 56 -3.80 -11.04 10.69
C ASP A 56 -3.76 -12.53 11.02
N TYR A 57 -4.20 -12.87 12.24
CA TYR A 57 -4.24 -14.24 12.75
C TYR A 57 -5.52 -14.99 12.35
N THR A 58 -6.52 -14.32 11.75
CA THR A 58 -7.82 -14.92 11.43
C THR A 58 -7.71 -16.01 10.36
N PHE A 59 -6.70 -15.93 9.49
CA PHE A 59 -6.44 -16.89 8.41
C PHE A 59 -5.48 -18.02 8.79
N ARG A 60 -5.15 -18.21 10.08
CA ARG A 60 -4.40 -19.39 10.52
C ARG A 60 -5.27 -20.64 10.37
N SER A 61 -5.21 -21.26 9.20
CA SER A 61 -5.71 -22.61 8.97
C SER A 61 -5.09 -23.53 10.03
N GLY A 62 -5.93 -24.24 10.80
CA GLY A 62 -5.53 -25.10 11.93
C GLY A 62 -4.59 -26.27 11.59
N ALA A 63 -4.04 -26.32 10.38
CA ALA A 63 -3.00 -27.25 9.94
C ALA A 63 -1.60 -26.79 10.38
N ALA A 64 -1.42 -26.54 11.67
CA ALA A 64 -0.07 -26.40 12.24
C ALA A 64 0.71 -27.74 12.19
N TYR A 65 0.02 -28.86 11.96
CA TYR A 65 0.61 -30.18 11.77
C TYR A 65 -0.22 -30.98 10.77
N GLU A 66 0.25 -31.11 9.52
CA GLU A 66 -0.13 -32.29 8.75
C GLU A 66 0.54 -33.49 9.41
N ARG A 67 -0.25 -34.38 10.04
CA ARG A 67 0.28 -35.66 10.49
C ARG A 67 0.60 -36.48 9.23
N MET A 68 1.88 -36.64 8.91
CA MET A 68 2.28 -37.72 8.01
C MET A 68 1.80 -39.04 8.62
N PRO A 69 1.08 -39.90 7.89
CA PRO A 69 0.54 -41.13 8.46
C PRO A 69 1.63 -42.15 8.87
N HIS A 70 2.93 -41.86 8.63
CA HIS A 70 4.04 -42.81 8.76
C HIS A 70 5.29 -42.19 9.43
N GLY A 71 5.21 -41.83 10.72
CA GLY A 71 6.37 -41.77 11.64
C GLY A 71 7.55 -40.81 11.33
N GLY A 72 7.46 -39.94 10.33
CA GLY A 72 8.51 -38.98 9.98
C GLY A 72 8.52 -37.73 10.86
N VAL A 73 9.71 -37.16 11.09
CA VAL A 73 9.91 -35.89 11.81
C VAL A 73 9.08 -34.79 11.13
N ASN A 74 8.22 -34.12 11.90
CA ASN A 74 7.42 -33.00 11.42
C ASN A 74 8.32 -31.94 10.78
N ALA A 75 8.17 -31.69 9.47
CA ALA A 75 8.74 -30.49 8.88
C ALA A 75 8.00 -29.28 9.48
N PRO A 76 8.69 -28.23 9.96
CA PRO A 76 8.02 -27.03 10.42
C PRO A 76 7.25 -26.43 9.23
N ASN A 77 5.93 -26.56 9.26
CA ASN A 77 5.06 -25.92 8.29
C ASN A 77 5.16 -24.41 8.57
N ASN A 78 5.83 -23.65 7.70
CA ASN A 78 5.96 -22.21 7.88
C ASN A 78 4.59 -21.59 7.59
N PRO A 79 3.83 -21.11 8.59
CA PRO A 79 2.47 -20.66 8.38
C PRO A 79 2.46 -19.44 7.46
N ASN A 80 1.46 -19.36 6.57
CA ASN A 80 1.25 -18.18 5.72
C ASN A 80 1.13 -16.93 6.61
N LEU A 81 1.95 -15.90 6.33
CA LEU A 81 1.91 -14.62 7.01
C LEU A 81 0.93 -13.68 6.28
N TYR A 82 -0.17 -13.33 6.95
CA TYR A 82 -1.13 -12.34 6.45
C TYR A 82 -0.88 -11.02 7.17
N LEU A 83 -0.80 -9.92 6.42
CA LEU A 83 -0.51 -8.60 6.95
C LEU A 83 -1.59 -7.60 6.54
N ASN A 84 -2.09 -6.85 7.50
CA ASN A 84 -2.88 -5.65 7.29
C ASN A 84 -1.96 -4.44 7.23
N LEU A 85 -1.99 -3.72 6.10
CA LEU A 85 -1.15 -2.54 5.88
C LEU A 85 -1.99 -1.27 5.97
N TYR A 86 -1.59 -0.35 6.86
CA TYR A 86 -2.24 0.95 7.03
C TYR A 86 -1.44 1.99 6.26
N VAL A 87 -1.93 2.36 5.07
CA VAL A 87 -1.24 3.28 4.16
C VAL A 87 -1.97 4.63 4.16
N LEU A 88 -1.23 5.72 4.39
CA LEU A 88 -1.73 7.08 4.31
C LEU A 88 -1.47 7.67 2.92
N PHE A 89 -2.43 8.47 2.44
CA PHE A 89 -2.29 9.34 1.27
C PHE A 89 -2.65 10.77 1.66
N ALA A 90 -1.70 11.69 1.51
CA ALA A 90 -1.86 13.11 1.82
C ALA A 90 -1.70 13.95 0.56
N ALA A 91 -2.79 14.57 0.09
CA ALA A 91 -2.80 15.44 -1.08
C ALA A 91 -2.49 16.90 -0.65
N ASN A 92 -1.28 17.38 -0.95
CA ASN A 92 -0.83 18.73 -0.59
C ASN A 92 -0.76 19.61 -1.83
N PHE A 93 -1.86 20.28 -2.15
CA PHE A 93 -1.98 21.21 -3.27
C PHE A 93 -2.34 22.60 -2.75
N THR A 94 -1.91 23.65 -3.47
CA THR A 94 -2.21 25.04 -3.12
C THR A 94 -3.71 25.31 -3.07
N ASP A 95 -4.48 24.73 -3.99
CA ASP A 95 -5.94 24.73 -3.95
C ASP A 95 -6.45 23.48 -3.21
N TYR A 96 -7.05 23.67 -2.04
CA TYR A 96 -7.61 22.56 -1.25
C TYR A 96 -8.72 21.81 -1.99
N SER A 97 -9.49 22.48 -2.86
CA SER A 97 -10.49 21.82 -3.71
C SER A 97 -9.84 20.81 -4.65
N GLN A 98 -8.65 21.13 -5.16
CA GLN A 98 -7.85 20.19 -5.95
C GLN A 98 -7.38 19.01 -5.10
N SER A 99 -6.93 19.23 -3.86
CA SER A 99 -6.59 18.14 -2.93
C SER A 99 -7.75 17.16 -2.73
N LEU A 100 -8.97 17.68 -2.51
CA LEU A 100 -10.17 16.84 -2.33
C LEU A 100 -10.53 16.05 -3.60
N LYS A 101 -10.32 16.63 -4.79
CA LYS A 101 -10.51 15.92 -6.07
C LYS A 101 -9.52 14.76 -6.20
N PHE A 102 -8.25 14.95 -5.83
CA PHE A 102 -7.26 13.87 -5.85
C PHE A 102 -7.56 12.78 -4.83
N LEU A 103 -7.95 13.12 -3.61
CA LEU A 103 -8.39 12.13 -2.62
C LEU A 103 -9.60 11.33 -3.14
N SER A 104 -10.55 11.99 -3.80
CA SER A 104 -11.69 11.32 -4.43
C SER A 104 -11.26 10.36 -5.54
N LEU A 105 -10.24 10.69 -6.33
CA LEU A 105 -9.68 9.80 -7.36
C LEU A 105 -9.02 8.57 -6.73
N ILE A 106 -8.27 8.74 -5.64
CA ILE A 106 -7.62 7.63 -4.91
C ILE A 106 -8.69 6.68 -4.35
N ILE A 107 -9.73 7.21 -3.71
CA ILE A 107 -10.84 6.39 -3.20
C ILE A 107 -11.50 5.61 -4.34
N LYS A 108 -11.81 6.27 -5.46
CA LYS A 108 -12.39 5.60 -6.64
C LYS A 108 -11.47 4.51 -7.21
N TYR A 109 -10.16 4.71 -7.18
CA TYR A 109 -9.19 3.70 -7.61
C TYR A 109 -9.30 2.43 -6.77
N PHE A 110 -9.24 2.54 -5.44
CA PHE A 110 -9.36 1.38 -4.55
C PHE A 110 -10.75 0.75 -4.56
N GLN A 111 -11.81 1.53 -4.75
CA GLN A 111 -13.16 0.98 -4.91
C GLN A 111 -13.32 0.13 -6.17
N SER A 112 -12.62 0.48 -7.25
CA SER A 112 -12.64 -0.25 -8.52
C SER A 112 -11.63 -1.40 -8.58
N HIS A 113 -10.61 -1.40 -7.71
CA HIS A 113 -9.54 -2.41 -7.67
C HIS A 113 -9.47 -3.03 -6.28
N ARG A 114 -10.28 -4.06 -6.06
CA ARG A 114 -10.35 -4.78 -4.77
C ARG A 114 -9.23 -5.80 -4.58
N LEU A 115 -8.68 -6.29 -5.69
CA LEU A 115 -7.57 -7.25 -5.71
C LEU A 115 -6.43 -6.65 -6.51
N PHE A 116 -5.22 -6.79 -5.97
CA PHE A 116 -3.98 -6.39 -6.60
C PHE A 116 -3.11 -7.62 -6.76
N ASP A 117 -2.93 -8.07 -7.99
CA ASP A 117 -2.02 -9.14 -8.37
C ASP A 117 -0.92 -8.62 -9.30
N HIS A 118 0.09 -9.47 -9.51
CA HIS A 118 1.24 -9.16 -10.34
C HIS A 118 1.00 -9.47 -11.84
N ASN A 119 -0.20 -9.91 -12.21
CA ASN A 119 -0.55 -10.30 -13.57
C ASN A 119 -1.03 -9.14 -14.44
#